data_AF-A0A9D6Y6B9-F1
#
_entry.id   AF-A0A9D6Y6B9-F1
#
_cell.length_a   1.000
_cell.length_b   1.000
_cell.length_c   1.000
_cell.angle_alpha   90.00
_cell.angle_beta   90.00
_cell.angle_gamma   90.00
#
_symmetry.space_group_name_H-M   'P 1'
#
loop_
_entity.id
_entity.type
_entity.pdbx_description
1 polymer ?
#
loop_
_entity_poly.entity_id
_entity_poly.type
_entity_poly.pdbx_seq_one_letter_code
_entity_poly.pdbx_strand_id
1 'polypeptide(L)'
;MAPASVDNAIPAYLSRAGSGFMLVVEAKPGASGRPVGRVVSAHDSTDPSIRPDLEIITSQALGDGSATVCDRKAPAIGGVPATVPASFASTQRISDTISDLACRFEVFVDSAAACTTTSKGEFSFVDKGSTAQFCMVVARAWGFPLGDTLLTVRVRDVDGNSGPSKQLRIRVPSAADAQMAEPRLDQPAPGKAEVNAVPQTAHSGSTTSGSVTKPAVLPAPTTLPSEPVAAARSSGQRPAGPEVPVLTAAQRALTDSDLAVVVGIEKYQDLPASDYSGADAGLVKQYFVALGVPERNIELLLNERATQSGIRKIVESWLPNRVKAGSRVFFYYSGHGAPDPASGNAYLVPYDGDPNYLATTGYAIQTLYDKLGALPATEVAVVLDACFSGTGGRSVLAKGARPLVMVAETRSVAPNLAVLGATTAAQISTSSAEIGHGILTYYFLKAINDGKRDLAEIYTAITPEVEDAAKLLNVRQTPSLLPDVSELRGRFRFRN
;
A
#
# COMPACT_ATOMS: atom_id res chain seq x y z
N MET A 1 8.43 -10.09 -13.23
CA MET A 1 7.10 -10.68 -13.54
C MET A 1 7.06 -11.03 -15.03
N ALA A 2 6.41 -12.12 -15.43
CA ALA A 2 6.12 -12.40 -16.84
C ALA A 2 4.93 -11.54 -17.33
N PRO A 3 4.82 -11.21 -18.63
CA PRO A 3 3.62 -10.56 -19.17
C PRO A 3 2.40 -11.48 -19.06
N ALA A 4 1.22 -10.90 -18.84
CA ALA A 4 -0.06 -11.59 -18.73
C ALA A 4 -0.64 -11.97 -20.10
N SER A 5 -0.35 -11.18 -21.14
CA SER A 5 -0.58 -11.53 -22.55
C SER A 5 0.46 -10.86 -23.45
N VAL A 6 0.51 -11.22 -24.73
CA VAL A 6 1.31 -10.54 -25.74
C VAL A 6 0.40 -10.19 -26.91
N ASP A 7 0.00 -8.92 -26.97
CA ASP A 7 -1.01 -8.41 -27.88
C ASP A 7 -0.30 -7.71 -29.05
N ASN A 8 -0.40 -8.22 -30.28
CA ASN A 8 0.31 -7.67 -31.45
C ASN A 8 1.83 -7.50 -31.23
N ALA A 9 2.48 -8.50 -30.63
CA ALA A 9 3.89 -8.50 -30.22
C ALA A 9 4.27 -7.48 -29.13
N ILE A 10 3.30 -6.78 -28.51
CA ILE A 10 3.51 -5.89 -27.36
C ILE A 10 3.20 -6.68 -26.08
N PRO A 11 4.14 -6.84 -25.13
CA PRO A 11 3.88 -7.51 -23.86
C PRO A 11 2.92 -6.66 -23.01
N ALA A 12 1.86 -7.30 -22.50
CA ALA A 12 0.87 -6.69 -21.63
C ALA A 12 1.03 -7.17 -20.18
N TYR A 13 1.04 -6.23 -19.23
CA TYR A 13 1.18 -6.47 -17.80
C TYR A 13 -0.08 -6.00 -17.08
N LEU A 14 -0.57 -6.79 -16.12
CA LEU A 14 -1.76 -6.48 -15.34
C LEU A 14 -1.38 -5.60 -14.14
N SER A 15 -1.88 -4.37 -14.09
CA SER A 15 -1.76 -3.50 -12.92
C SER A 15 -3.05 -3.55 -12.11
N ARG A 16 -3.02 -4.23 -10.96
CA ARG A 16 -4.14 -4.27 -10.01
C ARG A 16 -4.10 -3.05 -9.10
N ALA A 17 -5.25 -2.42 -8.85
CA ALA A 17 -5.34 -1.33 -7.89
C ALA A 17 -4.94 -1.82 -6.48
N GLY A 18 -4.07 -1.07 -5.79
CA GLY A 18 -3.72 -1.30 -4.38
C GLY A 18 -2.33 -1.87 -4.08
N SER A 19 -1.49 -2.17 -5.08
CA SER A 19 -0.09 -2.60 -4.86
C SER A 19 0.93 -1.71 -5.58
N GLY A 20 2.19 -1.73 -5.11
CA GLY A 20 3.29 -0.93 -5.62
C GLY A 20 3.75 -1.36 -7.01
N PHE A 21 3.05 -0.89 -8.05
CA PHE A 21 3.39 -1.23 -9.43
C PHE A 21 4.70 -0.53 -9.85
N MET A 22 5.77 -1.30 -10.03
CA MET A 22 7.07 -0.78 -10.45
C MET A 22 7.26 -0.93 -11.97
N LEU A 23 7.55 0.18 -12.65
CA LEU A 23 8.09 0.18 -13.99
C LEU A 23 9.60 0.00 -13.94
N VAL A 24 10.11 -0.95 -14.73
CA VAL A 24 11.54 -1.22 -14.89
C VAL A 24 11.87 -1.18 -16.37
N VAL A 25 12.86 -0.37 -16.74
CA VAL A 25 13.43 -0.28 -18.09
C VAL A 25 14.90 -0.64 -18.01
N GLU A 26 15.36 -1.54 -18.87
CA GLU A 26 16.78 -1.91 -18.94
C GLU A 26 17.38 -1.57 -20.29
N ALA A 27 18.65 -1.20 -20.27
CA ALA A 27 19.39 -0.78 -21.46
C ALA A 27 20.86 -1.22 -21.41
N LYS A 28 21.42 -1.38 -22.60
CA LYS A 28 22.82 -1.77 -22.87
C LYS A 28 23.35 -1.01 -24.09
N PRO A 29 24.68 -0.93 -24.30
CA PRO A 29 25.28 -0.22 -25.43
C PRO A 29 24.64 -0.60 -26.77
N GLY A 30 24.27 0.41 -27.55
CA GLY A 30 23.65 0.26 -28.86
C GLY A 30 24.67 0.01 -29.97
N ALA A 31 24.23 0.15 -31.22
CA ALA A 31 25.10 0.01 -32.40
C ALA A 31 26.25 1.05 -32.46
N SER A 32 26.17 2.14 -31.70
CA SER A 32 27.24 3.12 -31.51
C SER A 32 28.39 2.60 -30.63
N GLY A 33 28.20 1.50 -29.89
CA GLY A 33 29.14 0.99 -28.90
C GLY A 33 29.33 1.88 -27.67
N ARG A 34 28.62 3.01 -27.58
CA ARG A 34 28.73 3.97 -26.47
C ARG A 34 28.03 3.47 -25.20
N PRO A 35 28.51 3.87 -24.01
CA PRO A 35 27.78 3.67 -22.76
C PRO A 35 26.36 4.23 -22.83
N VAL A 36 25.42 3.54 -22.17
CA VAL A 36 24.04 4.01 -22.01
C VAL A 36 24.04 5.31 -21.19
N GLY A 37 23.25 6.29 -21.64
CA GLY A 37 22.97 7.51 -20.89
C GLY A 37 22.26 7.22 -19.57
N ARG A 38 22.34 8.16 -18.62
CA ARG A 38 21.95 7.96 -17.21
C ARG A 38 21.19 9.14 -16.62
N VAL A 39 20.98 10.20 -17.40
CA VAL A 39 20.28 11.40 -16.94
C VAL A 39 18.77 11.15 -17.02
N VAL A 40 18.13 11.02 -15.87
CA VAL A 40 16.65 10.95 -15.74
C VAL A 40 15.99 12.32 -15.58
N SER A 41 16.75 13.34 -15.19
CA SER A 41 16.25 14.70 -15.01
C SER A 41 17.18 15.70 -15.70
N ALA A 42 16.76 16.13 -16.90
CA ALA A 42 17.29 17.27 -17.63
C ALA A 42 16.12 17.89 -18.39
N HIS A 43 15.95 19.20 -18.27
CA HIS A 43 14.87 19.96 -18.90
C HIS A 43 15.30 21.42 -18.97
N ASP A 44 15.15 22.04 -20.13
CA ASP A 44 15.15 23.49 -20.30
C ASP A 44 13.81 23.91 -20.92
N SER A 45 13.18 24.96 -20.38
CA SER A 45 11.87 25.45 -20.84
C SER A 45 11.90 26.22 -22.16
N THR A 46 13.09 26.38 -22.76
CA THR A 46 13.33 27.10 -24.02
C THR A 46 14.11 26.29 -25.05
N ASP A 47 14.82 25.22 -24.65
CA ASP A 47 15.53 24.31 -25.55
C ASP A 47 14.99 22.86 -25.48
N PRO A 48 14.18 22.41 -26.47
CA PRO A 48 13.62 21.05 -26.53
C PRO A 48 14.62 19.95 -26.94
N SER A 49 15.91 20.28 -27.10
CA SER A 49 16.99 19.29 -27.17
C SER A 49 17.48 18.88 -25.77
N ILE A 50 17.34 19.75 -24.78
CA ILE A 50 17.67 19.48 -23.37
C ILE A 50 16.54 18.67 -22.74
N ARG A 51 16.71 17.35 -22.81
CA ARG A 51 15.80 16.32 -22.27
C ARG A 51 16.61 15.14 -21.71
N PRO A 52 16.01 14.23 -20.91
CA PRO A 52 16.73 13.11 -20.32
C PRO A 52 17.08 12.00 -21.33
N ASP A 53 17.93 11.07 -20.89
CA ASP A 53 18.37 9.91 -21.65
C ASP A 53 17.33 8.79 -21.68
N LEU A 54 16.50 8.69 -20.64
CA LEU A 54 15.30 7.86 -20.65
C LEU A 54 14.19 8.62 -21.38
N GLU A 55 13.94 8.30 -22.65
CA GLU A 55 12.88 8.90 -23.44
C GLU A 55 11.63 8.01 -23.38
N ILE A 56 10.67 8.35 -22.51
CA ILE A 56 9.46 7.55 -22.25
C ILE A 56 8.17 8.40 -22.31
N ILE A 57 7.12 7.85 -22.91
CA ILE A 57 5.81 8.51 -23.12
C ILE A 57 4.64 7.51 -22.99
N THR A 58 3.43 8.00 -22.67
CA THR A 58 2.21 7.20 -22.49
C THR A 58 1.10 7.56 -23.48
N SER A 59 0.27 6.58 -23.86
CA SER A 59 -0.91 6.78 -24.72
C SER A 59 -2.16 7.26 -23.98
N GLN A 60 -2.15 7.25 -22.65
CA GLN A 60 -3.16 7.85 -21.79
C GLN A 60 -2.47 8.74 -20.76
N ALA A 61 -3.19 9.72 -20.23
CA ALA A 61 -2.68 10.55 -19.14
C ALA A 61 -2.55 9.70 -17.87
N LEU A 62 -1.49 9.92 -17.10
CA LEU A 62 -1.34 9.32 -15.78
C LEU A 62 -1.87 10.29 -14.72
N GLY A 63 -2.55 9.78 -13.69
CA GLY A 63 -3.09 10.63 -12.63
C GLY A 63 -4.10 11.66 -13.12
N ASP A 64 -3.84 12.94 -12.83
CA ASP A 64 -4.65 14.08 -13.30
C ASP A 64 -4.26 14.59 -14.70
N GLY A 65 -3.16 14.10 -15.28
CA GLY A 65 -2.63 14.56 -16.56
C GLY A 65 -1.97 15.94 -16.53
N SER A 66 -1.46 16.38 -15.37
CA SER A 66 -0.60 17.58 -15.24
C SER A 66 0.45 17.66 -16.34
N ALA A 67 0.78 18.89 -16.76
CA ALA A 67 1.87 19.19 -17.68
C ALA A 67 3.04 19.91 -16.98
N THR A 68 3.08 19.88 -15.63
CA THR A 68 4.06 20.62 -14.83
C THR A 68 5.32 19.78 -14.63
N VAL A 69 6.36 20.04 -15.43
CA VAL A 69 7.55 19.18 -15.49
C VAL A 69 8.17 18.92 -14.11
N CYS A 70 8.24 17.64 -13.75
CA CYS A 70 8.82 17.13 -12.52
C CYS A 70 8.09 17.55 -11.22
N ASP A 71 6.77 17.74 -11.29
CA ASP A 71 5.86 17.88 -10.15
C ASP A 71 5.69 16.57 -9.36
N ARG A 72 6.81 15.93 -8.98
CA ARG A 72 6.88 14.68 -8.22
C ARG A 72 7.06 14.89 -6.70
N LYS A 73 6.87 16.11 -6.19
CA LYS A 73 7.14 16.49 -4.79
C LYS A 73 6.01 17.33 -4.20
N ALA A 74 5.60 17.02 -2.97
CA ALA A 74 4.62 17.81 -2.24
C ALA A 74 5.06 19.29 -2.07
N PRO A 75 4.13 20.26 -2.13
CA PRO A 75 2.67 20.11 -2.16
C PRO A 75 2.08 19.86 -3.55
N ALA A 76 2.78 20.24 -4.62
CA ALA A 76 2.32 20.07 -6.00
C ALA A 76 2.79 18.70 -6.54
N ILE A 77 2.05 17.64 -6.22
CA ILE A 77 2.24 16.33 -6.87
C ILE A 77 1.19 16.14 -7.96
N GLY A 78 1.64 16.00 -9.21
CA GLY A 78 0.75 15.81 -10.36
C GLY A 78 0.97 14.50 -11.11
N GLY A 79 0.13 14.34 -12.13
CA GLY A 79 0.15 13.28 -13.12
C GLY A 79 1.18 13.48 -14.23
N VAL A 80 0.91 12.92 -15.41
CA VAL A 80 1.77 13.01 -16.61
C VAL A 80 0.87 13.08 -17.87
N PRO A 81 1.14 13.92 -18.87
CA PRO A 81 0.21 14.15 -19.97
C PRO A 81 0.35 13.10 -21.10
N ALA A 82 -0.77 12.79 -21.76
CA ALA A 82 -0.79 11.81 -22.85
C ALA A 82 -0.08 12.31 -24.12
N THR A 83 0.67 11.44 -24.79
CA THR A 83 1.25 11.67 -26.13
C THR A 83 0.55 10.79 -27.17
N VAL A 84 -0.45 11.35 -27.85
CA VAL A 84 -1.27 10.65 -28.85
C VAL A 84 -1.29 11.46 -30.17
N PRO A 85 -0.84 10.90 -31.30
CA PRO A 85 -0.09 9.66 -31.43
C PRO A 85 1.28 9.73 -30.73
N ALA A 86 1.85 8.57 -30.40
CA ALA A 86 3.16 8.48 -29.75
C ALA A 86 4.26 9.13 -30.62
N SER A 87 5.00 10.09 -30.06
CA SER A 87 5.99 10.89 -30.79
C SER A 87 7.15 11.33 -29.88
N PHE A 88 8.36 11.32 -30.42
CA PHE A 88 9.58 11.83 -29.77
C PHE A 88 10.23 12.97 -30.58
N ALA A 89 9.40 13.78 -31.24
CA ALA A 89 9.87 14.97 -31.97
C ALA A 89 10.38 16.04 -30.99
N SER A 90 11.45 16.76 -31.37
CA SER A 90 12.06 17.81 -30.54
C SER A 90 11.23 19.10 -30.52
N THR A 91 10.05 19.05 -29.91
CA THR A 91 9.21 20.22 -29.59
C THR A 91 9.10 20.36 -28.07
N GLN A 92 8.90 21.58 -27.57
CA GLN A 92 8.91 21.86 -26.13
C GLN A 92 7.93 20.93 -25.38
N ARG A 93 6.65 20.91 -25.75
CA ARG A 93 5.63 20.03 -25.16
C ARG A 93 6.04 18.55 -25.07
N ILE A 94 6.75 18.02 -26.08
CA ILE A 94 7.20 16.61 -26.05
C ILE A 94 8.43 16.46 -25.15
N SER A 95 9.37 17.42 -25.19
CA SER A 95 10.50 17.50 -24.25
C SER A 95 10.02 17.55 -22.81
N ASP A 96 9.05 18.40 -22.51
CA ASP A 96 8.38 18.57 -21.22
C ASP A 96 7.78 17.24 -20.75
N THR A 97 6.95 16.61 -21.59
CA THR A 97 6.26 15.33 -21.29
C THR A 97 7.25 14.18 -21.02
N ILE A 98 8.33 14.10 -21.81
CA ILE A 98 9.39 13.10 -21.61
C ILE A 98 10.14 13.37 -20.29
N SER A 99 10.53 14.63 -20.06
CA SER A 99 11.28 15.06 -18.87
C SER A 99 10.52 14.77 -17.60
N ASP A 100 9.22 15.06 -17.62
CA ASP A 100 8.28 14.88 -16.53
C ASP A 100 8.11 13.41 -16.11
N LEU A 101 7.86 12.51 -17.07
CA LEU A 101 7.75 11.08 -16.77
C LEU A 101 9.10 10.48 -16.36
N ALA A 102 10.19 10.83 -17.06
CA ALA A 102 11.50 10.26 -16.82
C ALA A 102 12.10 10.65 -15.47
N CYS A 103 11.89 11.89 -14.99
CA CYS A 103 12.48 12.33 -13.72
C CYS A 103 11.84 11.70 -12.48
N ARG A 104 10.75 10.94 -12.65
CA ARG A 104 10.16 10.06 -11.63
C ARG A 104 10.91 8.72 -11.47
N PHE A 105 11.86 8.39 -12.36
CA PHE A 105 12.71 7.21 -12.27
C PHE A 105 14.01 7.46 -11.48
N GLU A 106 14.56 6.39 -10.91
CA GLU A 106 15.92 6.28 -10.39
C GLU A 106 16.77 5.38 -11.31
N VAL A 107 18.11 5.48 -11.24
CA VAL A 107 19.01 4.78 -12.17
C VAL A 107 20.06 3.95 -11.41
N PHE A 108 20.08 2.66 -11.69
CA PHE A 108 21.01 1.68 -11.13
C PHE A 108 22.00 1.24 -12.21
N VAL A 109 23.29 1.27 -11.85
CA VAL A 109 24.41 0.96 -12.76
C VAL A 109 25.24 -0.24 -12.29
N ASP A 110 24.93 -0.75 -11.11
CA ASP A 110 25.42 -2.01 -10.57
C ASP A 110 24.22 -2.97 -10.47
N SER A 111 24.39 -4.18 -11.01
CA SER A 111 23.37 -5.24 -10.94
C SER A 111 23.13 -5.69 -9.49
N ALA A 112 24.13 -5.62 -8.60
CA ALA A 112 23.99 -5.99 -7.20
C ALA A 112 23.22 -4.95 -6.36
N ALA A 113 22.88 -3.80 -6.95
CA ALA A 113 22.05 -2.75 -6.36
C ALA A 113 20.75 -2.51 -7.18
N ALA A 114 20.41 -3.41 -8.10
CA ALA A 114 19.22 -3.31 -8.95
C ALA A 114 17.91 -3.25 -8.14
N CYS A 115 16.87 -2.63 -8.69
CA CYS A 115 15.53 -2.63 -8.09
C CYS A 115 14.77 -3.95 -8.28
N THR A 116 15.29 -4.84 -9.14
CA THR A 116 14.75 -6.19 -9.38
C THR A 116 15.56 -7.26 -8.67
N THR A 117 14.88 -8.32 -8.24
CA THR A 117 15.51 -9.49 -7.58
C THR A 117 15.41 -10.76 -8.41
N THR A 118 16.34 -11.68 -8.21
CA THR A 118 16.26 -13.07 -8.67
C THR A 118 15.17 -13.84 -7.93
N SER A 119 14.87 -15.07 -8.36
CA SER A 119 14.00 -16.01 -7.62
C SER A 119 14.54 -16.45 -6.26
N LYS A 120 15.73 -15.98 -5.86
CA LYS A 120 16.32 -16.17 -4.51
C LYS A 120 16.28 -14.91 -3.64
N GLY A 121 15.75 -13.80 -4.14
CA GLY A 121 15.75 -12.50 -3.45
C GLY A 121 17.07 -11.71 -3.58
N GLU A 122 18.05 -12.19 -4.35
CA GLU A 122 19.30 -11.47 -4.63
C GLU A 122 19.02 -10.33 -5.64
N PHE A 123 19.51 -9.12 -5.43
CA PHE A 123 19.39 -8.04 -6.42
C PHE A 123 20.15 -8.39 -7.72
N SER A 124 19.48 -8.22 -8.86
CA SER A 124 20.05 -8.49 -10.19
C SER A 124 19.27 -7.76 -11.28
N PHE A 125 19.95 -7.27 -12.32
CA PHE A 125 19.30 -6.96 -13.60
C PHE A 125 18.64 -8.21 -14.20
N VAL A 126 17.60 -8.00 -15.01
CA VAL A 126 16.78 -9.03 -15.65
C VAL A 126 17.46 -9.60 -16.90
N ASP A 127 18.06 -8.74 -17.73
CA ASP A 127 18.98 -9.15 -18.81
C ASP A 127 20.42 -8.97 -18.35
N LYS A 128 21.21 -10.05 -18.38
CA LYS A 128 22.63 -10.05 -17.96
C LYS A 128 23.53 -9.20 -18.87
N GLY A 129 23.05 -8.79 -20.04
CA GLY A 129 23.73 -7.84 -20.92
C GLY A 129 23.44 -6.37 -20.60
N SER A 130 22.53 -6.07 -19.66
CA SER A 130 22.18 -4.71 -19.25
C SER A 130 23.32 -3.99 -18.52
N THR A 131 23.49 -2.70 -18.78
CA THR A 131 24.51 -1.84 -18.13
C THR A 131 23.92 -0.62 -17.42
N ALA A 132 22.60 -0.47 -17.50
CA ALA A 132 21.80 0.48 -16.75
C ALA A 132 20.36 -0.06 -16.60
N GLN A 133 19.79 0.13 -15.43
CA GLN A 133 18.39 -0.16 -15.12
C GLN A 133 17.74 1.10 -14.55
N PHE A 134 16.58 1.48 -15.10
CA PHE A 134 15.79 2.63 -14.68
C PHE A 134 14.53 2.11 -13.98
N CYS A 135 14.25 2.58 -12.78
CA CYS A 135 13.13 2.09 -11.97
C CYS A 135 12.24 3.23 -11.49
N MET A 136 10.92 3.09 -11.63
CA MET A 136 9.93 4.00 -11.04
C MET A 136 8.83 3.20 -10.34
N VAL A 137 8.60 3.50 -9.06
CA VAL A 137 7.36 3.09 -8.39
C VAL A 137 6.23 4.02 -8.83
N VAL A 138 5.14 3.45 -9.34
CA VAL A 138 3.97 4.21 -9.79
C VAL A 138 3.12 4.59 -8.58
N ALA A 139 3.29 5.82 -8.08
CA ALA A 139 2.48 6.35 -7.00
C ALA A 139 1.06 6.70 -7.48
N ARG A 140 0.08 6.73 -6.56
CA ARG A 140 -1.33 7.02 -6.89
C ARG A 140 -1.54 8.34 -7.64
N ALA A 141 -0.69 9.34 -7.44
CA ALA A 141 -0.78 10.64 -8.10
C ALA A 141 -0.43 10.63 -9.60
N TRP A 142 0.32 9.63 -10.07
CA TRP A 142 0.56 9.35 -11.50
C TRP A 142 0.21 7.90 -11.82
N GLY A 143 -0.89 7.41 -11.24
CA GLY A 143 -1.42 6.07 -11.49
C GLY A 143 -1.96 5.90 -12.91
N PHE A 144 -1.93 4.66 -13.42
CA PHE A 144 -2.56 4.31 -14.69
C PHE A 144 -4.10 4.39 -14.61
N PRO A 145 -4.77 4.98 -15.62
CA PRO A 145 -6.23 4.95 -15.73
C PRO A 145 -6.73 3.53 -16.09
N LEU A 146 -8.05 3.33 -15.99
CA LEU A 146 -8.71 2.08 -16.38
C LEU A 146 -8.50 1.77 -17.88
N GLY A 147 -8.43 0.47 -18.20
CA GLY A 147 -8.18 -0.02 -19.56
C GLY A 147 -6.69 -0.15 -19.88
N ASP A 148 -6.36 -0.03 -21.18
CA ASP A 148 -5.01 -0.21 -21.69
C ASP A 148 -4.26 1.13 -21.82
N THR A 149 -3.18 1.30 -21.06
CA THR A 149 -2.17 2.35 -21.30
C THR A 149 -0.97 1.74 -22.01
N LEU A 150 -0.65 2.22 -23.21
CA LEU A 150 0.56 1.85 -23.94
C LEU A 150 1.68 2.82 -23.55
N LEU A 151 2.80 2.27 -23.07
CA LEU A 151 4.04 3.03 -22.91
C LEU A 151 4.94 2.76 -24.11
N THR A 152 5.52 3.83 -24.65
CA THR A 152 6.60 3.76 -25.64
C THR A 152 7.85 4.34 -25.01
N VAL A 153 8.96 3.59 -25.09
CA VAL A 153 10.23 3.95 -24.45
C VAL A 153 11.41 3.71 -25.39
N ARG A 154 12.38 4.61 -25.36
CA ARG A 154 13.74 4.41 -25.89
C ARG A 154 14.76 5.02 -24.93
N VAL A 155 16.03 4.68 -25.09
CA VAL A 155 17.10 5.20 -24.23
C VAL A 155 18.23 5.73 -25.11
N ARG A 156 18.81 6.88 -24.75
CA ARG A 156 19.97 7.47 -25.44
C ARG A 156 21.29 6.88 -24.92
N ASP A 157 22.33 6.92 -25.74
CA ASP A 157 23.71 6.80 -25.26
C ASP A 157 24.26 8.14 -24.74
N VAL A 158 25.46 8.12 -24.15
CA VAL A 158 26.14 9.31 -23.59
C VAL A 158 26.52 10.38 -24.63
N ASP A 159 26.48 10.05 -25.93
CA ASP A 159 26.67 11.01 -27.02
C ASP A 159 25.32 11.61 -27.49
N GLY A 160 24.19 11.19 -26.89
CA GLY A 160 22.84 11.65 -27.20
C GLY A 160 22.12 10.85 -28.28
N ASN A 161 22.67 9.76 -28.79
CA ASN A 161 22.04 8.96 -29.85
C ASN A 161 20.91 8.11 -29.28
N SER A 162 19.66 8.37 -29.67
CA SER A 162 18.50 7.57 -29.27
C SER A 162 18.55 6.14 -29.85
N GLY A 163 18.41 5.14 -28.97
CA GLY A 163 18.22 3.75 -29.35
C GLY A 163 16.84 3.44 -29.95
N PRO A 164 16.59 2.19 -30.38
CA PRO A 164 15.33 1.78 -30.95
C PRO A 164 14.19 1.76 -29.92
N SER A 165 13.02 2.25 -30.30
CA SER A 165 11.84 2.23 -29.43
C SER A 165 11.36 0.82 -29.12
N LYS A 166 10.92 0.62 -27.88
CA LYS A 166 10.18 -0.54 -27.37
C LYS A 166 8.84 -0.09 -26.82
N GLN A 167 7.91 -1.03 -26.72
CA GLN A 167 6.57 -0.80 -26.21
C GLN A 167 6.20 -1.89 -25.20
N LEU A 168 5.43 -1.48 -24.19
CA LEU A 168 4.77 -2.38 -23.25
C LEU A 168 3.40 -1.79 -22.89
N ARG A 169 2.44 -2.68 -22.63
CA ARG A 169 1.05 -2.32 -22.31
C ARG A 169 0.79 -2.57 -20.83
N ILE A 170 0.22 -1.59 -20.14
CA ILE A 170 -0.32 -1.78 -18.80
C ILE A 170 -1.84 -1.84 -18.92
N ARG A 171 -2.42 -2.96 -18.46
CA ARG A 171 -3.87 -3.17 -18.39
C ARG A 171 -4.33 -3.01 -16.95
N VAL A 172 -5.15 -2.00 -16.69
CA VAL A 172 -5.87 -1.85 -15.42
C VAL A 172 -7.30 -2.34 -15.65
N PRO A 173 -7.71 -3.48 -15.07
CA PRO A 173 -9.03 -4.05 -15.33
C PRO A 173 -10.14 -3.15 -14.77
N SER A 174 -11.28 -3.07 -15.46
CA SER A 174 -12.49 -2.49 -14.87
C SER A 174 -13.07 -3.41 -13.79
N ALA A 175 -14.01 -2.88 -12.99
CA ALA A 175 -14.73 -3.68 -12.00
C ALA A 175 -15.54 -4.84 -12.63
N ALA A 176 -15.91 -4.74 -13.92
CA ALA A 176 -16.57 -5.82 -14.65
C ALA A 176 -15.57 -6.89 -15.12
N ASP A 177 -14.40 -6.49 -15.63
CA ASP A 177 -13.35 -7.42 -16.08
C ASP A 177 -12.82 -8.27 -14.92
N ALA A 178 -12.71 -7.66 -13.72
CA ALA A 178 -12.31 -8.35 -12.50
C ALA A 178 -13.23 -9.54 -12.14
N GLN A 179 -14.52 -9.47 -12.48
CA GLN A 179 -15.50 -10.55 -12.24
C GLN A 179 -15.49 -11.63 -13.34
N MET A 180 -14.92 -11.35 -14.51
CA MET A 180 -14.74 -12.35 -15.58
C MET A 180 -13.38 -13.07 -15.53
N ALA A 181 -12.45 -12.59 -14.70
CA ALA A 181 -11.10 -13.14 -14.57
C ALA A 181 -10.99 -14.33 -13.58
N GLU A 182 -12.06 -14.68 -12.85
CA GLU A 182 -12.10 -15.93 -12.10
C GLU A 182 -12.45 -17.12 -13.03
N PRO A 183 -11.68 -18.23 -12.99
CA PRO A 183 -11.97 -19.38 -13.82
C PRO A 183 -13.24 -20.08 -13.32
N ARG A 184 -14.35 -19.92 -14.06
CA ARG A 184 -15.54 -20.75 -13.87
C ARG A 184 -15.18 -22.21 -14.13
N LEU A 185 -15.15 -23.00 -13.06
CA LEU A 185 -15.44 -24.42 -13.15
C LEU A 185 -16.83 -24.61 -13.77
N ASP A 186 -17.02 -25.71 -14.49
CA ASP A 186 -18.27 -26.15 -15.11
C ASP A 186 -18.84 -25.30 -16.26
N GLN A 187 -18.19 -25.35 -17.42
CA GLN A 187 -18.92 -25.51 -18.69
C GLN A 187 -18.04 -26.06 -19.85
N PRO A 188 -18.55 -27.02 -20.66
CA PRO A 188 -17.87 -27.50 -21.86
C PRO A 188 -18.05 -26.55 -23.06
N ALA A 189 -17.05 -26.47 -23.93
CA ALA A 189 -17.01 -25.52 -25.04
C ALA A 189 -17.83 -25.96 -26.28
N PRO A 190 -18.54 -25.03 -26.95
CA PRO A 190 -19.07 -25.23 -28.29
C PRO A 190 -18.67 -24.14 -29.31
N GLY A 191 -18.57 -24.54 -30.58
CA GLY A 191 -19.03 -23.72 -31.70
C GLY A 191 -18.04 -22.75 -32.37
N LYS A 192 -18.17 -22.61 -33.69
CA LYS A 192 -17.58 -21.56 -34.53
C LYS A 192 -18.72 -20.81 -35.26
N ALA A 193 -18.37 -19.65 -35.83
CA ALA A 193 -19.13 -18.90 -36.84
C ALA A 193 -20.36 -18.12 -36.30
N GLU A 194 -20.81 -17.00 -36.90
CA GLU A 194 -20.27 -16.27 -38.07
C GLU A 194 -20.51 -14.74 -38.01
N VAL A 195 -20.39 -14.04 -39.15
CA VAL A 195 -20.25 -12.57 -39.30
C VAL A 195 -21.56 -11.92 -39.79
N ASN A 196 -21.66 -10.57 -39.69
CA ASN A 196 -22.56 -9.59 -40.36
C ASN A 196 -23.48 -8.80 -39.40
N ALA A 197 -23.91 -7.54 -39.67
CA ALA A 197 -23.44 -6.47 -40.57
C ALA A 197 -24.12 -5.12 -40.18
N VAL A 198 -23.74 -3.99 -40.79
CA VAL A 198 -24.26 -2.63 -40.50
C VAL A 198 -25.05 -2.04 -41.68
N PRO A 199 -26.20 -1.39 -41.43
CA PRO A 199 -26.58 -0.09 -42.02
C PRO A 199 -26.80 0.98 -40.90
N GLN A 200 -26.52 2.28 -41.02
CA GLN A 200 -26.97 3.33 -41.99
C GLN A 200 -28.50 3.52 -42.03
N THR A 201 -29.11 4.72 -41.96
CA THR A 201 -28.64 6.14 -41.88
C THR A 201 -29.61 6.94 -40.97
N ALA A 202 -29.95 8.26 -40.97
CA ALA A 202 -29.79 9.41 -41.88
C ALA A 202 -29.77 10.78 -41.14
N HIS A 203 -30.80 11.66 -41.30
CA HIS A 203 -30.84 13.05 -40.80
C HIS A 203 -32.26 13.52 -40.39
N SER A 204 -32.34 14.40 -39.38
CA SER A 204 -33.16 15.65 -39.28
C SER A 204 -33.10 16.15 -37.81
N GLY A 205 -33.35 17.41 -37.46
CA GLY A 205 -33.57 18.65 -38.22
C GLY A 205 -33.47 19.86 -37.25
N SER A 206 -33.26 21.08 -37.73
CA SER A 206 -32.93 22.24 -36.87
C SER A 206 -34.14 23.07 -36.41
N THR A 207 -34.07 23.65 -35.20
CA THR A 207 -34.64 24.98 -34.94
C THR A 207 -33.91 25.75 -33.82
N THR A 208 -33.99 27.08 -33.95
CA THR A 208 -33.53 28.17 -33.07
C THR A 208 -34.14 28.12 -31.65
N SER A 209 -33.70 28.87 -30.62
CA SER A 209 -33.18 30.25 -30.63
C SER A 209 -32.44 30.71 -29.35
N GLY A 210 -31.59 31.73 -29.55
CA GLY A 210 -31.01 32.75 -28.64
C GLY A 210 -31.16 32.76 -27.11
N SER A 211 -30.03 33.05 -26.43
CA SER A 211 -29.86 34.25 -25.60
C SER A 211 -28.38 34.50 -25.27
N VAL A 212 -27.98 35.76 -25.04
CA VAL A 212 -26.63 36.16 -24.58
C VAL A 212 -26.74 37.11 -23.40
N THR A 213 -26.07 36.81 -22.29
CA THR A 213 -25.87 37.75 -21.16
C THR A 213 -24.47 37.59 -20.55
N LYS A 214 -23.97 38.66 -19.92
CA LYS A 214 -22.60 38.78 -19.37
C LYS A 214 -22.43 38.09 -18.00
N PRO A 215 -21.19 37.80 -17.58
CA PRO A 215 -20.93 37.07 -16.33
C PRO A 215 -21.16 37.93 -15.07
N ALA A 216 -21.54 37.28 -13.98
CA ALA A 216 -21.59 37.87 -12.64
C ALA A 216 -20.20 37.82 -11.96
N VAL A 217 -19.92 38.79 -11.09
CA VAL A 217 -18.67 38.91 -10.34
C VAL A 217 -18.75 38.12 -9.03
N LEU A 218 -17.73 37.31 -8.73
CA LEU A 218 -17.59 36.62 -7.44
C LEU A 218 -17.02 37.58 -6.37
N PRO A 219 -17.60 37.66 -5.16
CA PRO A 219 -17.00 38.36 -4.04
C PRO A 219 -15.81 37.60 -3.44
N ALA A 220 -14.89 38.32 -2.80
CA ALA A 220 -13.70 37.75 -2.16
C ALA A 220 -14.05 36.94 -0.89
N PRO A 221 -13.23 35.93 -0.51
CA PRO A 221 -13.49 35.11 0.67
C PRO A 221 -13.23 35.89 1.97
N THR A 222 -14.23 35.97 2.83
CA THR A 222 -14.09 36.48 4.21
C THR A 222 -13.47 35.41 5.10
N THR A 223 -12.44 35.76 5.85
CA THR A 223 -11.81 34.87 6.84
C THR A 223 -12.71 34.68 8.06
N LEU A 224 -12.91 33.42 8.46
CA LEU A 224 -13.55 33.06 9.73
C LEU A 224 -12.51 32.45 10.69
N PRO A 225 -12.55 32.77 12.00
CA PRO A 225 -11.62 32.25 12.98
C PRO A 225 -11.90 30.78 13.33
N SER A 226 -10.86 30.00 13.58
CA SER A 226 -10.95 28.58 13.95
C SER A 226 -10.85 28.38 15.47
N GLU A 227 -11.99 28.16 16.12
CA GLU A 227 -12.07 27.53 17.45
C GLU A 227 -12.39 26.03 17.33
N PRO A 228 -11.96 25.17 18.28
CA PRO A 228 -12.14 23.73 18.19
C PRO A 228 -13.60 23.33 18.47
N VAL A 229 -14.22 22.62 17.53
CA VAL A 229 -15.57 22.06 17.69
C VAL A 229 -15.54 20.93 18.72
N ALA A 230 -15.97 21.22 19.95
CA ALA A 230 -16.25 20.19 20.95
C ALA A 230 -17.40 19.30 20.46
N ALA A 231 -17.12 18.03 20.19
CA ALA A 231 -18.09 17.09 19.64
C ALA A 231 -19.24 16.82 20.61
N ALA A 232 -20.42 17.36 20.31
CA ALA A 232 -21.65 17.08 21.05
C ALA A 232 -22.05 15.61 20.85
N ARG A 233 -22.05 14.83 21.94
CA ARG A 233 -22.47 13.42 21.93
C ARG A 233 -23.97 13.33 21.69
N SER A 234 -24.39 12.94 20.49
CA SER A 234 -25.75 12.42 20.27
C SER A 234 -25.86 11.02 20.89
N SER A 235 -27.01 10.69 21.47
CA SER A 235 -27.28 9.38 22.06
C SER A 235 -27.72 8.37 20.98
N GLY A 236 -26.92 8.23 19.93
CA GLY A 236 -27.07 7.12 18.98
C GLY A 236 -26.85 5.79 19.70
N GLN A 237 -27.75 4.83 19.48
CA GLN A 237 -27.66 3.53 20.12
C GLN A 237 -26.51 2.74 19.49
N ARG A 238 -25.40 2.60 20.22
CA ARG A 238 -24.15 2.00 19.72
C ARG A 238 -24.44 0.64 19.06
N PRO A 239 -23.95 0.35 17.84
CA PRO A 239 -23.96 -1.02 17.32
C PRO A 239 -23.30 -1.94 18.35
N ALA A 240 -23.87 -3.14 18.50
CA ALA A 240 -23.31 -4.16 19.36
C ALA A 240 -21.87 -4.44 18.91
N GLY A 241 -20.92 -4.38 19.85
CA GLY A 241 -19.53 -4.74 19.57
C GLY A 241 -19.41 -6.21 19.16
N PRO A 242 -18.30 -6.62 18.56
CA PRO A 242 -18.10 -8.02 18.17
C PRO A 242 -17.97 -8.86 19.45
N GLU A 243 -19.06 -9.53 19.81
CA GLU A 243 -19.15 -10.32 21.05
C GLU A 243 -18.24 -11.55 20.98
N VAL A 244 -17.61 -11.90 22.11
CA VAL A 244 -16.66 -13.01 22.20
C VAL A 244 -17.36 -14.32 21.84
N PRO A 245 -16.93 -15.04 20.79
CA PRO A 245 -17.73 -16.13 20.20
C PRO A 245 -17.73 -17.39 21.07
N VAL A 246 -18.93 -17.96 21.31
CA VAL A 246 -19.08 -19.24 22.01
C VAL A 246 -18.75 -20.40 21.05
N LEU A 247 -17.46 -20.68 20.89
CA LEU A 247 -16.97 -21.73 19.99
C LEU A 247 -16.96 -23.11 20.66
N THR A 248 -17.49 -24.11 19.94
CA THR A 248 -17.35 -25.53 20.30
C THR A 248 -15.92 -26.03 20.05
N ALA A 249 -15.56 -27.17 20.66
CA ALA A 249 -14.23 -27.78 20.47
C ALA A 249 -13.89 -28.08 18.99
N ALA A 250 -14.90 -28.42 18.17
CA ALA A 250 -14.68 -28.68 16.75
C ALA A 250 -14.37 -27.41 15.93
N GLN A 251 -14.84 -26.24 16.36
CA GLN A 251 -14.63 -24.96 15.68
C GLN A 251 -13.28 -24.30 16.05
N ARG A 252 -12.70 -24.66 17.20
CA ARG A 252 -11.42 -24.10 17.66
C ARG A 252 -10.26 -24.67 16.84
N ALA A 253 -9.51 -23.79 16.18
CA ALA A 253 -8.24 -24.19 15.56
C ALA A 253 -7.05 -24.07 16.52
N LEU A 254 -7.18 -23.38 17.66
CA LEU A 254 -6.08 -23.11 18.60
C LEU A 254 -6.04 -24.12 19.75
N THR A 255 -4.82 -24.36 20.25
CA THR A 255 -4.45 -25.46 21.14
C THR A 255 -3.77 -24.96 22.41
N ASP A 256 -3.53 -25.87 23.35
CA ASP A 256 -2.82 -25.57 24.60
C ASP A 256 -1.31 -25.35 24.44
N SER A 257 -0.79 -25.56 23.22
CA SER A 257 0.59 -25.30 22.78
C SER A 257 0.79 -23.93 22.12
N ASP A 258 -0.27 -23.25 21.71
CA ASP A 258 -0.20 -21.93 21.04
C ASP A 258 -0.06 -20.80 22.08
N LEU A 259 0.48 -19.65 21.66
CA LEU A 259 0.75 -18.50 22.53
C LEU A 259 0.27 -17.19 21.91
N ALA A 260 -0.13 -16.23 22.74
CA ALA A 260 -0.46 -14.89 22.29
C ALA A 260 0.22 -13.80 23.13
N VAL A 261 0.61 -12.71 22.48
CA VAL A 261 1.08 -11.47 23.09
C VAL A 261 0.16 -10.36 22.60
N VAL A 262 -0.50 -9.69 23.52
CA VAL A 262 -1.55 -8.70 23.23
C VAL A 262 -1.16 -7.39 23.90
N VAL A 263 -0.96 -6.34 23.10
CA VAL A 263 -0.51 -5.03 23.55
C VAL A 263 -1.55 -3.97 23.21
N GLY A 264 -1.97 -3.20 24.21
CA GLY A 264 -2.97 -2.14 24.06
C GLY A 264 -2.57 -0.88 24.82
N ILE A 265 -2.21 0.18 24.11
CA ILE A 265 -1.71 1.41 24.73
C ILE A 265 -2.63 2.56 24.32
N GLU A 266 -3.58 2.85 25.20
CA GLU A 266 -4.58 3.91 25.05
C GLU A 266 -4.17 5.17 25.81
N LYS A 267 -3.51 5.00 26.96
CA LYS A 267 -2.95 6.08 27.78
C LYS A 267 -1.43 5.94 27.76
N TYR A 268 -0.76 7.04 27.41
CA TYR A 268 0.70 7.15 27.38
C TYR A 268 1.17 8.02 28.55
N GLN A 269 2.47 8.05 28.80
CA GLN A 269 3.05 8.95 29.79
C GLN A 269 2.98 10.42 29.34
N ASP A 270 3.47 10.71 28.13
CA ASP A 270 3.69 12.08 27.63
C ASP A 270 3.08 12.33 26.22
N LEU A 271 2.17 11.47 25.76
CA LEU A 271 1.55 11.53 24.43
C LEU A 271 0.01 11.57 24.47
N PRO A 272 -0.65 12.01 23.38
CA PRO A 272 -2.11 11.93 23.24
C PRO A 272 -2.64 10.51 23.43
N ALA A 273 -3.91 10.38 23.85
CA ALA A 273 -4.56 9.08 23.93
C ALA A 273 -4.72 8.43 22.55
N SER A 274 -4.61 7.10 22.51
CA SER A 274 -4.98 6.28 21.34
C SER A 274 -6.31 5.60 21.63
N ASP A 275 -7.40 6.26 21.24
CA ASP A 275 -8.77 5.89 21.63
C ASP A 275 -9.07 4.40 21.42
N TYR A 276 -9.69 3.80 22.44
CA TYR A 276 -10.09 2.39 22.55
C TYR A 276 -8.96 1.35 22.52
N SER A 277 -7.69 1.72 22.34
CA SER A 277 -6.59 0.74 22.19
C SER A 277 -6.43 -0.22 23.38
N GLY A 278 -6.85 0.18 24.60
CA GLY A 278 -6.83 -0.67 25.78
C GLY A 278 -8.02 -1.63 25.84
N ALA A 279 -9.20 -1.14 25.46
CA ALA A 279 -10.42 -1.94 25.34
C ALA A 279 -10.32 -2.97 24.20
N ASP A 280 -9.80 -2.55 23.05
CA ASP A 280 -9.50 -3.36 21.87
C ASP A 280 -8.61 -4.56 22.25
N ALA A 281 -7.46 -4.31 22.90
CA ALA A 281 -6.57 -5.37 23.39
C ALA A 281 -7.23 -6.27 24.46
N GLY A 282 -8.02 -5.69 25.37
CA GLY A 282 -8.78 -6.44 26.36
C GLY A 282 -9.81 -7.40 25.75
N LEU A 283 -10.41 -7.04 24.62
CA LEU A 283 -11.34 -7.88 23.87
C LEU A 283 -10.61 -8.95 23.04
N VAL A 284 -9.52 -8.58 22.36
CA VAL A 284 -8.66 -9.52 21.61
C VAL A 284 -8.10 -10.63 22.51
N LYS A 285 -7.72 -10.32 23.75
CA LYS A 285 -7.31 -11.32 24.76
C LYS A 285 -8.42 -12.34 25.05
N GLN A 286 -9.68 -11.92 25.11
CA GLN A 286 -10.82 -12.82 25.33
C GLN A 286 -11.12 -13.68 24.10
N TYR A 287 -10.96 -13.13 22.89
CA TYR A 287 -11.05 -13.89 21.64
C TYR A 287 -10.02 -15.02 21.58
N PHE A 288 -8.75 -14.78 21.93
CA PHE A 288 -7.75 -15.85 21.95
C PHE A 288 -8.11 -16.99 22.93
N VAL A 289 -8.70 -16.68 24.09
CA VAL A 289 -9.23 -17.70 25.01
C VAL A 289 -10.37 -18.50 24.38
N ALA A 290 -11.34 -17.83 23.75
CA ALA A 290 -12.47 -18.48 23.08
C ALA A 290 -12.06 -19.37 21.89
N LEU A 291 -11.03 -18.95 21.15
CA LEU A 291 -10.43 -19.67 20.02
C LEU A 291 -9.59 -20.88 20.46
N GLY A 292 -9.13 -20.94 21.72
CA GLY A 292 -8.51 -22.11 22.34
C GLY A 292 -7.19 -21.89 23.09
N VAL A 293 -6.61 -20.68 23.07
CA VAL A 293 -5.34 -20.38 23.73
C VAL A 293 -5.54 -20.32 25.26
N PRO A 294 -4.81 -21.12 26.07
CA PRO A 294 -4.91 -21.04 27.53
C PRO A 294 -4.44 -19.69 28.06
N GLU A 295 -5.10 -19.11 29.06
CA GLU A 295 -4.71 -17.80 29.61
C GLU A 295 -3.25 -17.73 30.10
N ARG A 296 -2.72 -18.84 30.63
CA ARG A 296 -1.30 -18.98 31.01
C ARG A 296 -0.30 -18.82 29.85
N ASN A 297 -0.77 -18.87 28.61
CA ASN A 297 -0.03 -18.68 27.36
C ASN A 297 -0.36 -17.33 26.70
N ILE A 298 -1.11 -16.43 27.37
CA ILE A 298 -1.44 -15.09 26.86
C ILE A 298 -0.82 -14.03 27.77
N GLU A 299 0.13 -13.24 27.26
CA GLU A 299 0.61 -12.03 27.95
C GLU A 299 -0.15 -10.81 27.44
N LEU A 300 -0.73 -10.05 28.38
CA LEU A 300 -1.47 -8.82 28.11
C LEU A 300 -0.71 -7.63 28.71
N LEU A 301 -0.23 -6.74 27.84
CA LEU A 301 0.42 -5.48 28.22
C LEU A 301 -0.54 -4.32 27.91
N LEU A 302 -1.07 -3.70 28.95
CA LEU A 302 -1.90 -2.50 28.86
C LEU A 302 -1.17 -1.28 29.43
N ASN A 303 -1.28 -0.14 28.76
CA ASN A 303 -0.81 1.18 29.22
C ASN A 303 0.53 1.12 29.96
N GLU A 304 0.55 1.35 31.28
CA GLU A 304 1.75 1.46 32.13
C GLU A 304 2.60 0.17 32.16
N ARG A 305 2.07 -0.98 31.73
CA ARG A 305 2.81 -2.24 31.57
C ARG A 305 3.43 -2.43 30.18
N ALA A 306 3.04 -1.63 29.21
CA ALA A 306 3.48 -1.68 27.81
C ALA A 306 4.63 -0.71 27.52
N THR A 307 5.60 -0.64 28.44
CA THR A 307 6.84 0.13 28.28
C THR A 307 7.77 -0.52 27.25
N GLN A 308 8.80 0.21 26.79
CA GLN A 308 9.82 -0.31 25.86
C GLN A 308 10.47 -1.57 26.42
N SER A 309 10.84 -1.53 27.71
CA SER A 309 11.38 -2.68 28.44
C SER A 309 10.34 -3.79 28.66
N GLY A 310 9.06 -3.45 28.87
CA GLY A 310 7.95 -4.38 29.00
C GLY A 310 7.72 -5.21 27.73
N ILE A 311 7.55 -4.53 26.59
CA ILE A 311 7.37 -5.15 25.27
C ILE A 311 8.61 -6.00 24.91
N ARG A 312 9.82 -5.43 25.07
CA ARG A 312 11.09 -6.11 24.80
C ARG A 312 11.24 -7.40 25.60
N LYS A 313 10.96 -7.38 26.91
CA LYS A 313 11.01 -8.56 27.78
C LYS A 313 10.07 -9.68 27.30
N ILE A 314 8.88 -9.34 26.80
CA ILE A 314 7.94 -10.35 26.32
C ILE A 314 8.40 -10.94 24.97
N VAL A 315 8.77 -10.09 24.01
CA VAL A 315 9.19 -10.54 22.67
C VAL A 315 10.55 -11.25 22.68
N GLU A 316 11.55 -10.68 23.36
CA GLU A 316 12.94 -11.17 23.32
C GLU A 316 13.30 -12.15 24.46
N SER A 317 12.38 -12.49 25.37
CA SER A 317 12.67 -13.44 26.46
C SER A 317 11.50 -14.32 26.87
N TRP A 318 10.29 -13.79 27.06
CA TRP A 318 9.14 -14.63 27.44
C TRP A 318 8.72 -15.60 26.33
N LEU A 319 8.66 -15.12 25.08
CA LEU A 319 8.33 -15.96 23.92
C LEU A 319 9.41 -17.04 23.66
N PRO A 320 10.71 -16.72 23.50
CA PRO A 320 11.77 -17.73 23.31
C PRO A 320 11.81 -18.82 24.39
N ASN A 321 11.48 -18.50 25.64
CA ASN A 321 11.48 -19.44 26.76
C ASN A 321 10.23 -20.34 26.84
N ARG A 322 9.23 -20.17 25.96
CA ARG A 322 7.94 -20.87 26.02
C ARG A 322 7.44 -21.46 24.71
N VAL A 323 7.79 -20.87 23.57
CA VAL A 323 7.45 -21.40 22.24
C VAL A 323 8.14 -22.75 22.03
N LYS A 324 7.43 -23.72 21.46
CA LYS A 324 7.95 -25.04 21.13
C LYS A 324 7.77 -25.32 19.65
N ALA A 325 8.55 -26.25 19.11
CA ALA A 325 8.27 -26.81 17.79
C ALA A 325 6.82 -27.35 17.75
N GLY A 326 6.03 -26.82 16.82
CA GLY A 326 4.59 -27.08 16.71
C GLY A 326 3.70 -25.88 17.07
N SER A 327 4.09 -25.09 18.09
CA SER A 327 3.34 -23.90 18.53
C SER A 327 3.15 -22.88 17.41
N ARG A 328 1.97 -22.24 17.33
CA ARG A 328 1.81 -20.94 16.67
C ARG A 328 1.91 -19.82 17.69
N VAL A 329 2.26 -18.63 17.20
CA VAL A 329 2.37 -17.41 18.00
C VAL A 329 1.49 -16.32 17.38
N PHE A 330 0.75 -15.61 18.22
CA PHE A 330 -0.04 -14.46 17.82
C PHE A 330 0.52 -13.20 18.49
N PHE A 331 0.78 -12.15 17.73
CA PHE A 331 1.18 -10.84 18.27
C PHE A 331 0.16 -9.79 17.82
N TYR A 332 -0.52 -9.18 18.76
CA TYR A 332 -1.46 -8.09 18.51
C TYR A 332 -0.95 -6.79 19.15
N TYR A 333 -1.01 -5.70 18.42
CA TYR A 333 -0.72 -4.35 18.92
C TYR A 333 -1.80 -3.37 18.49
N SER A 334 -2.31 -2.58 19.44
CA SER A 334 -3.12 -1.39 19.20
C SER A 334 -2.58 -0.22 20.02
N GLY A 335 -2.37 0.91 19.35
CA GLY A 335 -1.68 2.07 19.90
C GLY A 335 -1.02 2.91 18.82
N HIS A 336 -0.13 3.79 19.23
CA HIS A 336 0.60 4.70 18.34
C HIS A 336 1.75 4.00 17.63
N GLY A 337 1.92 4.34 16.36
CA GLY A 337 3.14 4.10 15.61
C GLY A 337 3.78 5.41 15.19
N ALA A 338 5.07 5.36 14.83
CA ALA A 338 5.78 6.52 14.31
C ALA A 338 6.90 6.10 13.33
N PRO A 339 7.14 6.86 12.25
CA PRO A 339 8.35 6.76 11.46
C PRO A 339 9.46 7.62 12.09
N ASP A 340 10.69 7.09 12.16
CA ASP A 340 11.86 7.91 12.43
C ASP A 340 12.20 8.77 11.20
N PRO A 341 12.18 10.12 11.28
CA PRO A 341 12.52 10.99 10.16
C PRO A 341 13.97 10.87 9.66
N ALA A 342 14.90 10.36 10.47
CA ALA A 342 16.30 10.25 10.09
C ALA A 342 16.61 8.98 9.29
N SER A 343 15.96 7.85 9.60
CA SER A 343 16.21 6.54 8.96
C SER A 343 15.05 5.97 8.15
N GLY A 344 13.84 6.56 8.23
CA GLY A 344 12.63 6.03 7.60
C GLY A 344 12.08 4.75 8.25
N ASN A 345 12.75 4.20 9.29
CA ASN A 345 12.30 3.01 10.00
C ASN A 345 10.99 3.28 10.76
N ALA A 346 10.09 2.30 10.75
CA ALA A 346 8.85 2.34 11.53
C ALA A 346 9.03 1.72 12.92
N TYR A 347 8.43 2.35 13.93
CA TYR A 347 8.45 1.94 15.33
C TYR A 347 7.04 1.82 15.88
N LEU A 348 6.79 0.78 16.69
CA LEU A 348 5.75 0.81 17.71
C LEU A 348 6.18 1.80 18.80
N VAL A 349 5.27 2.63 19.29
CA VAL A 349 5.54 3.62 20.33
C VAL A 349 5.06 3.07 21.68
N PRO A 350 5.96 2.73 22.62
CA PRO A 350 5.57 2.23 23.94
C PRO A 350 4.95 3.31 24.82
N TYR A 351 4.47 2.92 26.01
CA TYR A 351 3.92 3.84 27.02
C TYR A 351 4.87 5.00 27.39
N ASP A 352 6.16 4.67 27.51
CA ASP A 352 7.31 5.55 27.80
C ASP A 352 8.05 5.99 26.51
N GLY A 353 7.37 5.92 25.35
CA GLY A 353 7.92 6.26 24.05
C GLY A 353 7.93 7.76 23.74
N ASP A 354 9.11 8.34 23.50
CA ASP A 354 9.26 9.72 22.98
C ASP A 354 9.47 9.73 21.44
N PRO A 355 8.56 10.30 20.63
CA PRO A 355 8.69 10.46 19.18
C PRO A 355 9.89 11.28 18.70
N ASN A 356 10.54 12.05 19.58
CA ASN A 356 11.78 12.75 19.27
C ASN A 356 13.02 11.82 19.34
N TYR A 357 12.91 10.64 19.98
CA TYR A 357 14.03 9.72 20.24
C TYR A 357 13.70 8.25 19.92
N LEU A 358 12.87 8.00 18.91
CA LEU A 358 12.32 6.68 18.55
C LEU A 358 13.36 5.55 18.45
N ALA A 359 14.56 5.83 17.97
CA ALA A 359 15.65 4.85 17.90
C ALA A 359 16.09 4.28 19.27
N THR A 360 15.76 4.96 20.38
CA THR A 360 16.03 4.54 21.76
C THR A 360 14.75 4.18 22.52
N THR A 361 13.71 5.01 22.41
CA THR A 361 12.46 4.91 23.18
C THR A 361 11.36 4.08 22.50
N GLY A 362 11.43 3.91 21.18
CA GLY A 362 10.52 3.08 20.40
C GLY A 362 10.90 1.60 20.41
N TYR A 363 10.01 0.76 19.84
CA TYR A 363 10.32 -0.64 19.50
C TYR A 363 10.19 -0.84 17.99
N ALA A 364 11.32 -1.01 17.29
CA ALA A 364 11.38 -1.06 15.83
C ALA A 364 10.61 -2.26 15.27
N ILE A 365 9.81 -2.04 14.23
CA ILE A 365 8.98 -3.10 13.62
C ILE A 365 9.86 -4.19 12.99
N GLN A 366 11.00 -3.83 12.38
CA GLN A 366 11.93 -4.84 11.87
C GLN A 366 12.42 -5.76 12.99
N THR A 367 12.81 -5.20 14.15
CA THR A 367 13.22 -5.99 15.32
C THR A 367 12.08 -6.86 15.86
N LEU A 368 10.82 -6.43 15.76
CA LEU A 368 9.68 -7.30 16.04
C LEU A 368 9.65 -8.50 15.09
N TYR A 369 9.70 -8.27 13.78
CA TYR A 369 9.61 -9.33 12.76
C TYR A 369 10.80 -10.29 12.82
N ASP A 370 12.02 -9.78 12.98
CA ASP A 370 13.24 -10.59 13.08
C ASP A 370 13.18 -11.52 14.30
N LYS A 371 12.76 -10.99 15.47
CA LYS A 371 12.68 -11.75 16.73
C LYS A 371 11.53 -12.74 16.73
N LEU A 372 10.39 -12.39 16.13
CA LEU A 372 9.23 -13.28 16.00
C LEU A 372 9.47 -14.39 14.97
N GLY A 373 10.05 -14.08 13.81
CA GLY A 373 10.36 -15.06 12.76
C GLY A 373 11.42 -16.08 13.18
N ALA A 374 12.36 -15.68 14.04
CA ALA A 374 13.38 -16.55 14.61
C ALA A 374 12.87 -17.52 15.70
N LEU A 375 11.59 -17.44 16.11
CA LEU A 375 10.99 -18.40 17.03
C LEU A 375 10.81 -19.76 16.36
N PRO A 376 10.94 -20.90 17.09
CA PRO A 376 10.68 -22.25 16.56
C PRO A 376 9.19 -22.55 16.38
N ALA A 377 8.39 -21.53 16.05
CA ALA A 377 6.95 -21.61 15.80
C ALA A 377 6.66 -22.08 14.37
N THR A 378 5.56 -22.82 14.20
CA THR A 378 5.06 -23.24 12.89
C THR A 378 4.53 -22.05 12.08
N GLU A 379 3.77 -21.18 12.74
CA GLU A 379 3.22 -19.95 12.15
C GLU A 379 3.22 -18.82 13.19
N VAL A 380 3.48 -17.59 12.76
CA VAL A 380 3.46 -16.38 13.59
C VAL A 380 2.58 -15.31 12.93
N ALA A 381 1.39 -15.09 13.47
CA ALA A 381 0.45 -14.09 12.96
C ALA A 381 0.59 -12.78 13.75
N VAL A 382 0.89 -11.69 13.04
CA VAL A 382 1.04 -10.34 13.60
C VAL A 382 -0.15 -9.47 13.14
N VAL A 383 -0.77 -8.74 14.05
CA VAL A 383 -1.87 -7.80 13.75
C VAL A 383 -1.53 -6.43 14.35
N LEU A 384 -1.44 -5.40 13.51
CA LEU A 384 -0.99 -4.05 13.88
C LEU A 384 -2.08 -3.01 13.61
N ASP A 385 -2.84 -2.63 14.65
CA ASP A 385 -3.84 -1.56 14.59
C ASP A 385 -3.26 -0.21 15.03
N ALA A 386 -2.30 0.27 14.24
CA ALA A 386 -1.52 1.49 14.45
C ALA A 386 -1.24 2.20 13.10
N CYS A 387 -0.79 3.45 13.14
CA CYS A 387 -0.33 4.19 11.97
C CYS A 387 1.18 4.41 12.02
N PHE A 388 1.86 4.28 10.88
CA PHE A 388 3.30 4.62 10.77
C PHE A 388 3.57 5.82 9.86
N SER A 389 2.51 6.52 9.43
CA SER A 389 2.54 7.63 8.47
C SER A 389 3.03 8.97 9.03
N GLY A 390 2.99 9.16 10.36
CA GLY A 390 3.17 10.45 11.00
C GLY A 390 2.03 11.46 10.78
N THR A 391 0.90 11.04 10.17
CA THR A 391 -0.21 11.93 9.76
C THR A 391 -1.42 11.91 10.71
N GLY A 392 -1.17 11.79 12.03
CA GLY A 392 -2.23 11.78 13.05
C GLY A 392 -2.99 10.45 13.13
N GLY A 393 -4.21 10.49 13.69
CA GLY A 393 -4.93 9.27 14.10
C GLY A 393 -4.11 8.50 15.13
N ARG A 394 -3.91 7.19 14.92
CA ARG A 394 -2.96 6.38 15.72
C ARG A 394 -1.48 6.55 15.28
N SER A 395 -1.07 7.76 14.88
CA SER A 395 0.33 8.13 14.56
C SER A 395 0.77 9.38 15.32
N VAL A 396 2.02 9.37 15.77
CA VAL A 396 2.68 10.50 16.45
C VAL A 396 3.99 10.89 15.76
N LEU A 397 4.40 12.14 15.94
CA LEU A 397 5.66 12.69 15.43
C LEU A 397 6.33 13.59 16.49
N ALA A 398 7.64 13.78 16.32
CA ALA A 398 8.42 14.81 17.01
C ALA A 398 7.76 16.21 16.89
N LYS A 399 7.83 17.01 17.96
CA LYS A 399 7.07 18.27 18.04
C LYS A 399 7.59 19.30 17.02
N GLY A 400 6.76 19.61 16.03
CA GLY A 400 7.10 20.53 14.94
C GLY A 400 7.71 19.86 13.69
N ALA A 401 7.94 18.54 13.72
CA ALA A 401 8.22 17.78 12.51
C ALA A 401 6.98 17.80 11.58
N ARG A 402 7.24 17.87 10.27
CA ARG A 402 6.20 17.70 9.24
C ARG A 402 6.32 16.30 8.64
N PRO A 403 5.20 15.60 8.37
CA PRO A 403 5.23 14.30 7.71
C PRO A 403 5.67 14.45 6.25
N LEU A 404 6.99 14.43 6.06
CA LEU A 404 7.70 14.35 4.77
C LEU A 404 8.48 13.03 4.63
N VAL A 405 8.32 12.13 5.62
CA VAL A 405 9.04 10.87 5.73
C VAL A 405 8.27 9.81 4.96
N MET A 406 8.85 9.32 3.87
CA MET A 406 8.42 8.03 3.32
C MET A 406 8.80 6.96 4.34
N VAL A 407 7.82 6.26 4.87
CA VAL A 407 8.07 5.05 5.66
C VAL A 407 8.82 4.08 4.76
N ALA A 408 10.00 3.62 5.17
CA ALA A 408 10.69 2.58 4.43
C ALA A 408 9.80 1.32 4.43
N GLU A 409 9.45 0.80 3.24
CA GLU A 409 8.60 -0.38 3.15
C GLU A 409 9.24 -1.52 3.94
N THR A 410 8.51 -2.05 4.92
CA THR A 410 9.04 -3.06 5.85
C THR A 410 9.54 -4.26 5.07
N ARG A 411 10.75 -4.75 5.42
CA ARG A 411 11.44 -5.79 4.67
C ARG A 411 10.64 -7.10 4.68
N SER A 412 11.01 -7.99 3.76
CA SER A 412 10.56 -9.38 3.71
C SER A 412 10.51 -10.02 5.11
N VAL A 413 9.35 -10.57 5.46
CA VAL A 413 9.15 -11.33 6.70
C VAL A 413 9.69 -12.76 6.55
N ALA A 414 9.93 -13.43 7.68
CA ALA A 414 10.31 -14.84 7.68
C ALA A 414 9.19 -15.73 7.09
N PRO A 415 9.48 -16.88 6.44
CA PRO A 415 8.45 -17.70 5.80
C PRO A 415 7.36 -18.28 6.72
N ASN A 416 7.62 -18.31 8.04
CA ASN A 416 6.67 -18.69 9.08
C ASN A 416 5.87 -17.49 9.65
N LEU A 417 6.11 -16.25 9.21
CA LEU A 417 5.49 -15.04 9.75
C LEU A 417 4.57 -14.37 8.73
N ALA A 418 3.44 -13.84 9.19
CA ALA A 418 2.52 -13.03 8.40
C ALA A 418 2.01 -11.83 9.21
N VAL A 419 1.74 -10.72 8.53
CA VAL A 419 1.34 -9.44 9.14
C VAL A 419 0.04 -8.94 8.49
N LEU A 420 -0.94 -8.59 9.32
CA LEU A 420 -2.13 -7.80 8.96
C LEU A 420 -1.99 -6.40 9.58
N GLY A 421 -1.73 -5.39 8.75
CA GLY A 421 -1.64 -3.98 9.16
C GLY A 421 -2.94 -3.22 8.92
N ALA A 422 -3.20 -2.20 9.74
CA ALA A 422 -4.39 -1.34 9.59
C ALA A 422 -4.36 -0.41 8.37
N THR A 423 -3.19 -0.18 7.77
CA THR A 423 -2.94 0.83 6.74
C THR A 423 -1.97 0.36 5.66
N THR A 424 -2.11 0.89 4.44
CA THR A 424 -1.07 0.85 3.40
C THR A 424 -0.27 2.17 3.41
N ALA A 425 1.06 2.07 3.38
CA ALA A 425 1.99 3.21 3.32
C ALA A 425 1.63 4.38 4.28
N ALA A 426 1.37 5.58 3.75
CA ALA A 426 1.14 6.81 4.52
C ALA A 426 -0.35 7.05 4.91
N GLN A 427 -1.19 6.02 4.89
CA GLN A 427 -2.58 6.08 5.36
C GLN A 427 -2.70 6.23 6.90
N ILE A 428 -3.92 6.53 7.38
CA ILE A 428 -4.24 6.72 8.80
C ILE A 428 -5.15 5.58 9.26
N SER A 429 -4.75 4.84 10.30
CA SER A 429 -5.66 4.04 11.13
C SER A 429 -6.39 4.93 12.13
N THR A 430 -7.70 4.77 12.19
CA THR A 430 -8.55 5.49 13.13
C THR A 430 -9.40 4.55 13.98
N SER A 431 -9.82 5.05 15.12
CA SER A 431 -11.01 4.57 15.83
C SER A 431 -12.29 5.17 15.25
N SER A 432 -13.43 4.55 15.57
CA SER A 432 -14.74 5.16 15.43
C SER A 432 -15.41 5.27 16.80
N ALA A 433 -15.89 6.46 17.16
CA ALA A 433 -16.64 6.67 18.40
C ALA A 433 -18.07 6.08 18.35
N GLU A 434 -18.63 5.93 17.14
CA GLU A 434 -19.92 5.25 16.92
C GLU A 434 -19.78 3.75 17.16
N ILE A 435 -18.68 3.13 16.70
CA ILE A 435 -18.41 1.70 16.90
C ILE A 435 -17.86 1.44 18.31
N GLY A 436 -17.07 2.39 18.84
CA GLY A 436 -16.39 2.30 20.15
C GLY A 436 -15.15 1.41 20.14
N HIS A 437 -14.43 1.36 19.01
CA HIS A 437 -13.27 0.49 18.74
C HIS A 437 -12.34 1.11 17.68
N GLY A 438 -11.11 0.58 17.55
CA GLY A 438 -10.28 0.72 16.35
C GLY A 438 -10.94 0.07 15.14
N ILE A 439 -10.90 0.71 13.95
CA ILE A 439 -11.63 0.20 12.77
C ILE A 439 -11.08 -1.17 12.33
N LEU A 440 -9.75 -1.35 12.24
CA LEU A 440 -9.20 -2.67 11.90
C LEU A 440 -9.63 -3.72 12.95
N THR A 441 -9.48 -3.41 14.25
CA THR A 441 -9.80 -4.37 15.32
C THR A 441 -11.27 -4.78 15.30
N TYR A 442 -12.21 -3.85 15.12
CA TYR A 442 -13.62 -4.17 15.03
C TYR A 442 -13.91 -5.18 13.91
N TYR A 443 -13.42 -4.89 12.70
CA TYR A 443 -13.69 -5.74 11.54
C TYR A 443 -12.92 -7.06 11.57
N PHE A 444 -11.70 -7.09 12.10
CA PHE A 444 -10.93 -8.31 12.36
C PHE A 444 -11.70 -9.27 13.29
N LEU A 445 -12.23 -8.76 14.40
CA LEU A 445 -13.01 -9.57 15.36
C LEU A 445 -14.37 -9.98 14.80
N LYS A 446 -15.07 -9.09 14.07
CA LYS A 446 -16.30 -9.43 13.32
C LYS A 446 -16.05 -10.55 12.32
N ALA A 447 -14.97 -10.51 11.54
CA ALA A 447 -14.64 -11.53 10.55
C ALA A 447 -14.42 -12.93 11.18
N ILE A 448 -13.85 -13.00 12.39
CA ILE A 448 -13.70 -14.25 13.15
C ILE A 448 -15.06 -14.80 13.60
N ASN A 449 -16.02 -13.94 13.97
CA ASN A 449 -17.39 -14.32 14.30
C ASN A 449 -18.16 -14.82 13.06
N ASP A 450 -18.19 -13.98 12.01
CA ASP A 450 -18.76 -14.28 10.68
C ASP A 450 -18.15 -15.56 10.07
N GLY A 451 -16.93 -15.88 10.50
CA GLY A 451 -16.38 -17.22 10.43
C GLY A 451 -15.26 -17.44 9.44
N LYS A 452 -14.56 -16.36 9.08
CA LYS A 452 -13.31 -16.41 8.35
C LYS A 452 -12.25 -17.16 9.18
N ARG A 453 -11.55 -18.09 8.55
CA ARG A 453 -10.78 -19.15 9.20
C ARG A 453 -9.31 -18.81 9.35
N ASP A 454 -8.77 -18.00 8.44
CA ASP A 454 -7.36 -17.65 8.34
C ASP A 454 -7.15 -16.17 7.96
N LEU A 455 -5.89 -15.69 8.02
CA LEU A 455 -5.55 -14.30 7.68
C LEU A 455 -5.98 -13.89 6.25
N ALA A 456 -5.95 -14.82 5.29
CA ALA A 456 -6.31 -14.54 3.91
C ALA A 456 -7.82 -14.32 3.74
N GLU A 457 -8.64 -15.18 4.34
CA GLU A 457 -10.11 -15.03 4.40
C GLU A 457 -10.52 -13.78 5.19
N ILE A 458 -9.84 -13.49 6.32
CA ILE A 458 -10.09 -12.32 7.15
C ILE A 458 -9.77 -11.04 6.36
N TYR A 459 -8.55 -10.89 5.85
CA TYR A 459 -8.13 -9.70 5.07
C TYR A 459 -9.07 -9.43 3.90
N THR A 460 -9.41 -10.47 3.12
CA THR A 460 -10.28 -10.35 1.94
C THR A 460 -11.68 -9.87 2.33
N ALA A 461 -12.20 -10.29 3.49
CA ALA A 461 -13.51 -9.87 3.98
C ALA A 461 -13.50 -8.45 4.58
N ILE A 462 -12.49 -8.10 5.39
CA ILE A 462 -12.48 -6.83 6.12
C ILE A 462 -12.05 -5.64 5.27
N THR A 463 -11.30 -5.85 4.17
CA THR A 463 -10.79 -4.75 3.33
C THR A 463 -11.89 -3.76 2.89
N PRO A 464 -13.00 -4.18 2.25
CA PRO A 464 -14.08 -3.26 1.90
C PRO A 464 -14.78 -2.65 3.13
N GLU A 465 -15.04 -3.44 4.17
CA GLU A 465 -15.74 -2.94 5.37
C GLU A 465 -14.93 -1.87 6.13
N VAL A 466 -13.61 -2.05 6.25
CA VAL A 466 -12.67 -1.06 6.81
C VAL A 466 -12.60 0.19 5.94
N GLU A 467 -12.47 0.03 4.62
CA GLU A 467 -12.40 1.19 3.72
C GLU A 467 -13.68 2.03 3.77
N ASP A 468 -14.86 1.41 3.81
CA ASP A 468 -16.13 2.13 3.83
C ASP A 468 -16.40 2.81 5.16
N ALA A 469 -16.09 2.17 6.30
CA ALA A 469 -16.15 2.81 7.61
C ALA A 469 -15.17 4.00 7.73
N ALA A 470 -13.98 3.90 7.14
CA ALA A 470 -13.01 4.98 7.09
C ALA A 470 -13.50 6.17 6.23
N LYS A 471 -14.14 5.90 5.09
CA LYS A 471 -14.76 6.93 4.22
C LYS A 471 -15.83 7.73 4.98
N LEU A 472 -16.65 7.08 5.81
CA LEU A 472 -17.67 7.74 6.65
C LEU A 472 -17.06 8.74 7.65
N LEU A 473 -15.84 8.48 8.13
CA LEU A 473 -15.07 9.38 9.00
C LEU A 473 -14.19 10.39 8.22
N ASN A 474 -14.34 10.47 6.89
CA ASN A 474 -13.55 11.30 5.98
C ASN A 474 -12.03 11.01 5.99
N VAL A 475 -11.61 9.81 6.41
CA VAL A 475 -10.21 9.37 6.36
C VAL A 475 -10.00 8.26 5.32
N ARG A 476 -8.72 7.93 5.04
CA ARG A 476 -8.36 6.82 4.16
C ARG A 476 -7.58 5.77 4.94
N GLN A 477 -8.22 4.63 5.14
CA GLN A 477 -7.65 3.44 5.77
C GLN A 477 -7.94 2.23 4.88
N THR A 478 -6.90 1.61 4.32
CA THR A 478 -6.97 0.32 3.61
C THR A 478 -6.05 -0.65 4.36
N PRO A 479 -6.53 -1.83 4.81
CA PRO A 479 -5.65 -2.82 5.43
C PRO A 479 -4.50 -3.24 4.52
N SER A 480 -3.43 -3.76 5.13
CA SER A 480 -2.27 -4.35 4.41
C SER A 480 -2.03 -5.79 4.88
N LEU A 481 -1.55 -6.65 3.98
CA LEU A 481 -1.22 -8.04 4.26
C LEU A 481 0.16 -8.38 3.69
N LEU A 482 1.01 -9.04 4.47
CA LEU A 482 2.38 -9.41 4.09
C LEU A 482 2.73 -10.80 4.68
N PRO A 483 3.14 -11.81 3.88
CA PRO A 483 3.11 -11.85 2.41
C PRO A 483 1.67 -11.80 1.85
N ASP A 484 1.52 -11.86 0.52
CA ASP A 484 0.20 -11.65 -0.10
C ASP A 484 -0.78 -12.84 0.06
N VAL A 485 -2.05 -12.59 -0.23
CA VAL A 485 -3.17 -13.55 -0.08
C VAL A 485 -2.90 -14.90 -0.74
N SER A 486 -2.11 -14.97 -1.81
CA SER A 486 -1.77 -16.22 -2.51
C SER A 486 -0.78 -17.10 -1.74
N GLU A 487 0.11 -16.52 -0.93
CA GLU A 487 1.10 -17.23 -0.10
C GLU A 487 0.52 -17.72 1.25
N LEU A 488 -0.66 -17.22 1.63
CA LEU A 488 -1.27 -17.40 2.95
C LEU A 488 -2.49 -18.34 3.00
N ARG A 489 -2.97 -18.85 1.86
CA ARG A 489 -4.19 -19.69 1.80
C ARG A 489 -4.07 -20.94 2.69
N GLY A 490 -4.99 -21.09 3.65
CA GLY A 490 -5.03 -22.25 4.56
C GLY A 490 -3.98 -22.21 5.67
N ARG A 491 -3.19 -21.14 5.76
CA ARG A 491 -2.13 -20.90 6.77
C ARG A 491 -2.55 -19.78 7.71
N PHE A 492 -1.95 -19.71 8.90
CA PHE A 492 -2.24 -18.71 9.93
C PHE A 492 -3.71 -18.77 10.37
N ARG A 493 -4.15 -19.98 10.73
CA ARG A 493 -5.55 -20.30 11.04
C ARG A 493 -5.95 -19.92 12.47
N PHE A 494 -7.04 -19.17 12.60
CA PHE A 494 -7.73 -18.87 13.86
C PHE A 494 -8.88 -19.84 14.15
N ARG A 495 -9.60 -20.30 13.11
CA ARG A 495 -10.80 -21.13 13.23
C ARG A 495 -10.80 -22.30 12.25
N ASN A 496 -11.45 -23.40 12.62
CA ASN A 496 -11.62 -24.58 11.76
C ASN A 496 -12.63 -24.34 10.63
#